data_AF-A0A0K8PE65-F1
#
_entry.id   AF-A0A0K8PE65-F1
#
_cell.length_a   1.000
_cell.length_b   1.000
_cell.length_c   1.000
_cell.angle_alpha   90.00
_cell.angle_beta   90.00
_cell.angle_gamma   90.00
#
_symmetry.space_group_name_H-M   'P 1'
#
loop_
_entity.id
_entity.type
_entity.pdbx_description
1 polymer ?
#
loop_
_entity_poly.entity_id
_entity_poly.type
_entity_poly.pdbx_seq_one_letter_code
_entity_poly.pdbx_strand_id
1 'polypeptide(L)' 'MFTRLRPPSRAEKGALNQLYAAVQPQARSGQFIGPDGRNESKGYPTLVQPAESAKNLDTARRLWDLSERLTGVRYGLPD' A
#
# COMPACT_ATOMS: atom_id res chain seq x y z
N MET A 1 -2.21 -9.04 28.78
CA MET A 1 -3.09 -7.92 28.41
C MET A 1 -3.57 -8.16 26.98
N PHE A 2 -4.74 -8.79 26.80
CA PHE A 2 -5.29 -9.00 25.46
C PHE A 2 -6.01 -7.72 25.02
N THR A 3 -5.41 -6.97 24.11
CA THR A 3 -6.07 -5.84 23.46
C THR A 3 -7.31 -6.38 22.75
N ARG A 4 -8.51 -5.96 23.16
CA ARG A 4 -9.74 -6.27 22.41
C ARG A 4 -9.56 -5.74 20.99
N LEU A 5 -9.28 -6.63 20.04
CA LEU A 5 -9.25 -6.30 18.63
C LEU A 5 -10.67 -5.90 18.22
N ARG A 6 -10.80 -4.69 17.67
CA ARG A 6 -12.06 -4.17 17.17
C ARG A 6 -12.48 -5.01 15.94
N PRO A 7 -13.77 -5.36 15.78
CA PRO A 7 -14.21 -6.14 14.65
C PRO A 7 -13.86 -5.46 13.31
N PRO A 8 -13.49 -6.27 12.29
CA PRO A 8 -13.11 -5.77 10.98
C PRO A 8 -14.29 -5.02 10.31
N SER A 9 -13.97 -4.13 9.37
CA SER A 9 -15.01 -3.50 8.53
C SER A 9 -15.65 -4.53 7.61
N ARG A 10 -16.87 -4.25 7.13
CA ARG A 10 -17.48 -5.03 6.04
C ARG A 10 -16.59 -4.95 4.79
N ALA A 11 -16.63 -5.99 3.96
CA ALA A 11 -15.79 -6.12 2.77
C ALA A 11 -15.90 -4.90 1.85
N GLU A 12 -17.11 -4.37 1.64
CA GLU A 12 -17.35 -3.21 0.78
C GLU A 12 -16.59 -1.98 1.26
N LYS A 13 -16.52 -1.76 2.59
CA LYS A 13 -15.75 -0.66 3.17
C LYS A 13 -14.24 -0.90 3.11
N GLY A 14 -13.80 -2.14 3.30
CA GLY A 14 -12.38 -2.51 3.20
C GLY A 14 -11.81 -2.34 1.79
N ALA A 15 -12.65 -2.53 0.77
CA ALA A 15 -12.25 -2.41 -0.63
C ALA A 15 -12.07 -0.97 -1.12
N LEU A 16 -12.59 0.04 -0.41
CA LEU A 16 -12.64 1.41 -0.91
C LEU A 16 -11.27 1.99 -1.28
N ASN A 17 -10.21 1.68 -0.51
CA ASN A 17 -8.87 2.20 -0.80
C ASN A 17 -8.32 1.66 -2.14
N GLN A 18 -8.54 0.37 -2.40
CA GLN A 18 -8.11 -0.27 -3.65
C GLN A 18 -8.91 0.26 -4.84
N LEU A 19 -10.23 0.38 -4.69
CA LEU A 19 -11.10 0.93 -5.72
C LEU A 19 -10.70 2.38 -6.04
N TYR A 20 -10.50 3.21 -5.03
CA TYR A 20 -10.06 4.60 -5.22
C TYR A 20 -8.72 4.68 -5.96
N ALA A 21 -7.72 3.91 -5.53
CA ALA A 21 -6.41 3.88 -6.18
C ALA A 21 -6.48 3.39 -7.63
N ALA A 22 -7.41 2.48 -7.95
CA ALA A 22 -7.55 1.91 -9.28
C ALA A 22 -8.30 2.81 -10.28
N VAL A 23 -9.28 3.60 -9.82
CA VAL A 23 -10.23 4.27 -10.74
C VAL A 23 -10.26 5.80 -10.63
N GLN A 24 -9.71 6.39 -9.57
CA GLN A 24 -9.74 7.84 -9.41
C GLN A 24 -8.87 8.51 -10.50
N PRO A 25 -9.40 9.41 -11.36
CA PRO A 25 -8.63 9.98 -12.46
C PRO A 25 -7.41 10.78 -12.04
N GLN A 26 -7.39 11.28 -10.80
CA GLN A 26 -6.28 12.06 -10.24
C GLN A 26 -5.27 11.18 -9.46
N ALA A 27 -5.51 9.88 -9.34
CA ALA A 27 -4.54 8.96 -8.75
C ALA A 27 -3.29 8.89 -9.62
N ARG A 28 -2.12 8.87 -8.98
CA ARG A 28 -0.82 8.82 -9.66
C ARG A 28 -0.03 7.61 -9.18
N SER A 29 0.82 7.07 -10.06
CA SER A 29 1.78 6.04 -9.68
C SER A 29 2.67 6.52 -8.52
N GLY A 30 3.03 5.60 -7.62
CA GLY A 30 3.84 5.88 -6.44
C GLY A 30 3.07 6.47 -5.24
N GLN A 31 1.78 6.79 -5.39
CA GLN A 31 0.94 7.23 -4.28
C GLN A 31 0.59 6.08 -3.32
N PHE A 32 0.49 6.40 -2.04
CA PHE A 32 0.01 5.47 -1.03
C PHE A 32 -1.36 5.94 -0.52
N ILE A 33 -2.39 5.12 -0.77
CA ILE A 33 -3.78 5.44 -0.45
C ILE A 33 -4.24 4.60 0.75
N GLY A 34 -4.67 5.27 1.80
CA GLY A 34 -5.13 4.67 3.05
C GLY A 34 -6.33 5.42 3.62
N PRO A 35 -6.96 4.90 4.68
CA PRO A 35 -8.13 5.53 5.25
C PRO A 35 -7.74 6.74 6.12
N ASP A 36 -8.58 7.77 6.09
CA ASP A 36 -8.38 9.06 6.78
C ASP A 36 -8.55 9.06 8.31
N GLY A 37 -8.93 7.95 8.93
CA GLY A 37 -9.12 7.87 10.38
C GLY A 37 -7.83 7.64 11.16
N ARG A 38 -7.97 7.62 12.50
CA ARG A 38 -6.86 7.51 13.44
C ARG A 38 -5.97 6.30 13.13
N ASN A 39 -4.67 6.53 13.02
CA ASN A 39 -3.65 5.53 12.68
C ASN A 39 -4.01 4.71 11.43
N GLU A 40 -4.69 5.32 10.45
CA GLU A 40 -5.06 4.66 9.19
C GLU A 40 -5.91 3.40 9.42
N SER A 41 -6.70 3.38 10.50
CA SER A 41 -7.41 2.16 10.92
C SER A 41 -8.77 1.95 10.24
N LYS A 42 -9.52 3.01 9.96
CA LYS A 42 -10.85 3.05 9.31
C LYS A 42 -11.09 4.44 8.74
N GLY A 43 -11.99 4.58 7.78
CA GLY A 43 -12.28 5.89 7.17
C GLY A 43 -12.55 5.78 5.68
N TYR A 44 -12.50 6.91 5.00
CA TYR A 44 -12.55 6.99 3.54
C TYR A 44 -11.14 7.10 2.95
N PRO A 45 -10.95 6.69 1.68
CA PRO A 45 -9.65 6.75 1.02
C PRO A 45 -9.10 8.18 0.93
N THR A 46 -7.84 8.35 1.29
CA THR A 46 -7.07 9.58 1.12
C THR A 46 -5.60 9.25 0.85
N LEU A 47 -4.83 10.26 0.44
CA LEU A 47 -3.38 10.16 0.40
C LEU A 47 -2.83 10.11 1.83
N VAL A 48 -2.08 9.04 2.12
CA VAL A 48 -1.41 8.86 3.41
C VAL A 48 0.09 8.68 3.20
N GLN A 49 0.87 8.79 4.27
CA GLN A 49 2.32 8.65 4.20
C GLN A 49 2.72 7.21 4.50
N PRO A 50 3.48 6.54 3.63
CA PRO A 50 4.02 5.23 3.98
C PRO A 50 5.02 5.37 5.14
N ALA A 51 5.23 4.29 5.87
CA ALA A 51 6.25 4.22 6.90
C ALA A 51 7.63 4.62 6.34
N GLU A 52 8.46 5.28 7.13
CA GLU A 52 9.78 5.77 6.67
C GLU A 52 10.68 4.64 6.14
N SER A 53 10.62 3.45 6.74
CA SER A 53 11.35 2.28 6.26
C SER A 53 10.93 1.84 4.86
N ALA A 54 9.66 2.05 4.49
CA ALA A 54 9.14 1.70 3.16
C ALA A 54 9.62 2.68 2.06
N LYS A 55 10.22 3.81 2.43
CA LYS A 55 10.78 4.80 1.50
C LYS A 55 12.27 4.55 1.17
N ASN A 56 12.90 3.52 1.74
CA ASN A 56 14.31 3.21 1.48
C ASN A 56 14.50 2.58 0.10
N LEU A 57 15.08 3.34 -0.84
CA LEU A 57 15.30 2.90 -2.21
C LEU A 57 16.31 1.75 -2.34
N ASP A 58 17.34 1.70 -1.49
CA ASP A 58 18.33 0.62 -1.53
C ASP A 58 17.72 -0.71 -1.09
N THR A 59 16.85 -0.67 -0.07
CA THR A 59 16.05 -1.83 0.33
C THR A 59 15.09 -2.25 -0.78
N ALA A 60 14.41 -1.29 -1.42
CA ALA A 60 13.48 -1.58 -2.51
C ALA A 60 14.17 -2.25 -3.72
N ARG A 61 15.33 -1.74 -4.14
CA ARG A 61 16.13 -2.32 -5.23
C ARG A 61 16.56 -3.76 -4.92
N ARG A 62 17.15 -3.97 -3.72
CA ARG A 62 17.58 -5.31 -3.29
C ARG A 62 16.41 -6.30 -3.21
N LEU A 63 15.25 -5.85 -2.75
CA LEU A 63 14.04 -6.67 -2.71
C LEU A 63 13.59 -7.05 -4.12
N TRP A 64 13.56 -6.09 -5.05
CA TRP A 64 13.18 -6.34 -6.44
C TRP A 64 14.11 -7.36 -7.11
N ASP A 65 15.44 -7.15 -7.03
CA ASP A 65 16.44 -8.06 -7.60
C ASP A 65 16.31 -9.48 -7.06
N LEU A 66 16.03 -9.61 -5.76
CA LEU A 66 15.79 -10.90 -5.12
C LEU A 66 14.49 -11.54 -5.61
N SER A 67 13.39 -10.77 -5.69
CA SER A 67 12.10 -11.26 -6.17
C SER A 67 12.18 -11.77 -7.61
N GLU A 68 12.84 -11.04 -8.51
CA GLU A 68 13.07 -11.48 -9.88
C GLU A 68 13.89 -12.78 -9.94
N ARG A 69 14.98 -12.86 -9.16
CA ARG A 69 15.80 -14.06 -9.08
C ARG A 69 15.03 -15.27 -8.55
N LEU A 70 14.20 -15.09 -7.53
CA LEU A 70 13.45 -16.19 -6.91
C LEU A 70 12.28 -16.66 -7.76
N THR A 71 11.67 -15.76 -8.53
CA THR A 71 10.51 -16.08 -9.39
C THR A 71 10.90 -16.45 -10.82
N GLY A 72 12.12 -16.10 -11.26
CA GLY A 72 12.58 -16.23 -12.64
C GLY A 72 11.93 -15.22 -13.60
N VAL A 73 11.09 -14.30 -13.10
CA VAL A 73 10.44 -13.25 -13.89
C VAL A 73 11.37 -12.03 -13.94
N ARG A 74 11.53 -11.44 -15.13
CA ARG A 74 12.35 -10.24 -15.34
C ARG A 74 11.50 -9.10 -15.91
N TYR A 75 11.68 -7.91 -15.36
CA TYR A 75 11.06 -6.69 -15.83
C TYR A 75 12.14 -5.78 -16.43
N GLY A 76 11.97 -5.40 -17.68
CA GLY A 76 12.83 -4.40 -18.35
C GLY A 76 12.45 -2.98 -17.94
N LEU A 77 12.52 -2.67 -16.65
CA LEU A 77 12.27 -1.32 -16.15
C LEU A 77 13.46 -0.42 -16.56
N PRO A 78 13.20 0.81 -17.03
CA PRO A 78 14.26 1.79 -17.23
C PRO A 78 14.90 2.18 -15.89
N ASP A 79 16.20 2.51 -15.92
CA ASP A 79 16.98 2.96 -14.77
C ASP A 79 16.48 4.29 -14.17
#